data_AF-A0A2M8CLS8-F1
#
_entry.id   AF-A0A2M8CLS8-F1
#
_cell.length_a   1.000
_cell.length_b   1.000
_cell.length_c   1.000
_cell.angle_alpha   90.00
_cell.angle_beta   90.00
_cell.angle_gamma   90.00
#
_symmetry.space_group_name_H-M   'P 1'
#
loop_
_entity.id
_entity.type
_entity.pdbx_description
1 polymer ?
#
loop_
_entity_poly.entity_id
_entity_poly.type
_entity_poly.pdbx_seq_one_letter_code
_entity_poly.pdbx_strand_id
1 'polypeptide(L)'
;MKKYILLFIIFSTSLRLFADVGNAYRYKATLKLDDKREITGYFYFATYEKGFDKEKENFKNYIFSNYPFPIQLYKTIKTINVGDNLTLDFAIEGNSDTVNKDEIVSINLISELETVVGSRLREVSQKEFSIINQNFVSFESFYNEKYAINCTFYLLSWADGNNLKELKKEISNRVENIMVKSNEMSVLNYITKKRTELVEKKIVLFKYCGPL
;
A
#
# COMPACT_ATOMS: atom_id res chain seq x y z
N MET A 1 2.69 -31.71 39.09
CA MET A 1 2.24 -30.37 38.64
C MET A 1 3.25 -29.62 37.76
N LYS A 2 4.58 -29.70 38.00
CA LYS A 2 5.60 -29.02 37.18
C LYS A 2 5.72 -29.49 35.71
N LYS A 3 5.26 -30.71 35.37
CA LYS A 3 5.33 -31.25 33.99
C LYS A 3 4.27 -30.69 33.02
N TYR A 4 3.15 -30.17 33.52
CA TYR A 4 2.08 -29.62 32.67
C TYR A 4 2.33 -28.15 32.26
N ILE A 5 3.15 -27.43 33.02
CA ILE A 5 3.54 -26.04 32.71
C ILE A 5 4.41 -26.00 31.45
N LEU A 6 5.31 -26.99 31.29
CA LEU A 6 6.17 -27.08 30.10
C LEU A 6 5.35 -27.35 28.83
N LEU A 7 4.28 -28.13 28.93
CA LEU A 7 3.40 -28.42 27.80
C LEU A 7 2.63 -27.16 27.36
N PHE A 8 2.19 -26.33 28.31
CA PHE A 8 1.50 -25.07 28.03
C PHE A 8 2.41 -24.03 27.36
N ILE A 9 3.68 -23.96 27.76
CA ILE A 9 4.68 -23.06 27.15
C ILE A 9 5.06 -23.54 25.74
N ILE A 10 5.18 -24.85 25.52
CA ILE A 10 5.45 -25.40 24.18
C ILE A 10 4.25 -25.17 23.26
N PHE A 11 3.02 -25.37 23.74
CA PHE A 11 1.80 -25.13 22.95
C PHE A 11 1.59 -23.64 22.63
N SER A 12 1.91 -22.73 23.56
CA SER A 12 1.82 -21.29 23.32
C SER A 12 2.90 -20.78 22.36
N THR A 13 4.04 -21.46 22.22
CA THR A 13 5.06 -21.12 21.21
C THR A 13 4.80 -21.74 19.83
N SER A 14 4.06 -22.87 19.75
CA SER A 14 3.61 -23.44 18.48
C SER A 14 2.38 -22.73 17.90
N LEU A 15 1.55 -22.15 18.78
CA LEU A 15 0.58 -21.13 18.39
C LEU A 15 1.35 -19.81 18.26
N ARG A 16 2.12 -19.68 17.18
CA ARG A 16 2.40 -18.36 16.64
C ARG A 16 1.03 -17.72 16.43
N LEU A 17 0.60 -16.92 17.40
CA LEU A 17 -0.45 -15.95 17.25
C LEU A 17 0.09 -14.98 16.19
N PHE A 18 -0.11 -15.35 14.93
CA PHE A 18 -0.02 -14.42 13.82
C PHE A 18 -0.94 -13.28 14.20
N ALA A 19 -0.38 -12.09 14.35
CA ALA A 19 -1.19 -10.89 14.47
C ALA A 19 -2.16 -10.91 13.29
N ASP A 20 -3.45 -10.82 13.62
CA ASP A 20 -4.59 -11.19 12.79
C ASP A 20 -4.52 -10.49 11.42
N VAL A 21 -4.03 -11.20 10.40
CA VAL A 21 -3.95 -10.67 9.04
C VAL A 21 -5.35 -10.79 8.45
N GLY A 22 -6.11 -9.68 8.49
CA GLY A 22 -7.41 -9.61 7.84
C GLY A 22 -7.32 -9.87 6.33
N ASN A 23 -8.46 -9.82 5.66
CA ASN A 23 -8.54 -9.82 4.19
C ASN A 23 -8.44 -8.38 3.67
N ALA A 24 -7.82 -8.20 2.51
CA ALA A 24 -7.77 -6.90 1.85
C ALA A 24 -8.22 -7.01 0.39
N TYR A 25 -9.07 -6.09 -0.04
CA TYR A 25 -9.67 -6.09 -1.36
C TYR A 25 -9.41 -4.76 -2.06
N ARG A 26 -9.18 -4.83 -3.37
CA ARG A 26 -9.27 -3.69 -4.28
C ARG A 26 -10.50 -3.85 -5.14
N TYR A 27 -11.44 -2.94 -4.97
CA TYR A 27 -12.66 -2.86 -5.76
C TYR A 27 -12.50 -1.83 -6.87
N LYS A 28 -13.01 -2.16 -8.06
CA LYS A 28 -13.34 -1.18 -9.08
C LYS A 28 -14.85 -1.08 -9.16
N ALA A 29 -15.40 0.12 -9.03
CA ALA A 29 -16.84 0.32 -9.04
C ALA A 29 -17.23 1.64 -9.70
N THR A 30 -18.48 1.71 -10.13
CA THR A 30 -19.17 2.95 -10.51
C THR A 30 -20.16 3.33 -9.42
N LEU A 31 -20.00 4.52 -8.86
CA LEU A 31 -20.89 5.13 -7.89
C LEU A 31 -21.79 6.13 -8.63
N LYS A 32 -23.11 5.99 -8.47
CA LYS A 32 -24.07 7.03 -8.87
C LYS A 32 -24.43 7.85 -7.64
N LEU A 33 -24.28 9.17 -7.75
CA LEU A 33 -24.52 10.11 -6.66
C LEU A 33 -25.91 10.75 -6.75
N ASP A 34 -26.35 11.36 -5.66
CA ASP A 34 -27.63 12.07 -5.52
C ASP A 34 -27.74 13.29 -6.45
N ASP A 35 -26.63 13.97 -6.69
CA ASP A 35 -26.49 15.06 -7.65
C ASP A 35 -26.42 14.60 -9.13
N LYS A 36 -26.68 13.32 -9.37
CA LYS A 36 -26.67 12.64 -10.69
C LYS A 36 -25.29 12.49 -11.32
N ARG A 37 -24.18 12.83 -10.63
CA ARG A 37 -22.85 12.46 -11.09
C ARG A 37 -22.66 10.95 -11.04
N GLU A 38 -21.89 10.43 -11.98
CA GLU A 38 -21.39 9.05 -11.95
C GLU A 38 -19.87 9.08 -11.87
N ILE A 39 -19.29 8.41 -10.88
CA ILE A 39 -17.85 8.36 -10.67
C ILE A 39 -17.42 6.90 -10.73
N THR A 40 -16.43 6.61 -11.56
CA THR A 40 -15.84 5.28 -11.67
C THR A 40 -14.39 5.32 -11.21
N GLY A 41 -13.99 4.38 -10.37
CA GLY A 41 -12.63 4.30 -9.88
C GLY A 41 -12.37 3.09 -9.00
N TYR A 42 -11.26 3.14 -8.29
CA TYR A 42 -10.76 2.08 -7.43
C TYR A 42 -10.83 2.50 -5.97
N PHE A 43 -11.25 1.61 -5.08
CA PHE A 43 -11.13 1.83 -3.63
C PHE A 43 -10.64 0.55 -2.96
N TYR A 44 -10.04 0.72 -1.78
CA TYR A 44 -9.40 -0.36 -1.03
C TYR A 44 -10.16 -0.60 0.26
N PHE A 45 -10.37 -1.86 0.60
CA PHE A 45 -11.10 -2.26 1.78
C PHE A 45 -10.35 -3.37 2.52
N ALA A 46 -10.00 -3.13 3.79
CA ALA A 46 -9.47 -4.16 4.68
C ALA A 46 -10.56 -4.56 5.69
N THR A 47 -10.76 -5.86 5.88
CA THR A 47 -11.81 -6.43 6.74
C THR A 47 -11.35 -7.76 7.33
N TYR A 48 -11.84 -8.12 8.53
CA TYR A 48 -11.62 -9.46 9.12
C TYR A 48 -12.60 -10.51 8.56
N GLU A 49 -13.66 -10.05 7.89
CA GLU A 49 -14.62 -10.91 7.22
C GLU A 49 -14.09 -11.36 5.85
N LYS A 50 -14.67 -12.43 5.31
CA LYS A 50 -14.50 -12.71 3.88
C LYS A 50 -15.11 -11.58 3.04
N GLY A 51 -14.54 -11.36 1.86
CA GLY A 51 -14.97 -10.36 0.89
C GLY A 51 -16.42 -10.53 0.45
N PHE A 52 -16.83 -9.67 -0.48
CA PHE A 52 -18.19 -9.64 -0.99
C PHE A 52 -18.63 -11.01 -1.57
N ASP A 53 -19.80 -11.48 -1.14
CA ASP A 53 -20.43 -12.70 -1.65
C ASP A 53 -21.78 -12.37 -2.29
N LYS A 54 -21.81 -12.46 -3.62
CA LYS A 54 -22.99 -12.12 -4.44
C LYS A 54 -24.21 -13.01 -4.17
N GLU A 55 -24.02 -14.21 -3.62
CA GLU A 55 -25.12 -15.13 -3.30
C GLU A 55 -25.80 -14.76 -1.97
N LYS A 56 -25.15 -13.95 -1.12
CA LYS A 56 -25.66 -13.55 0.20
C LYS A 56 -26.32 -12.18 0.20
N GLU A 57 -25.74 -11.21 -0.52
CA GLU A 57 -26.26 -9.85 -0.56
C GLU A 57 -25.86 -9.11 -1.83
N ASN A 58 -26.47 -7.95 -2.06
CA ASN A 58 -26.03 -7.04 -3.11
C ASN A 58 -24.82 -6.21 -2.65
N PHE A 59 -23.98 -5.78 -3.61
CA PHE A 59 -22.73 -5.10 -3.30
C PHE A 59 -22.92 -3.77 -2.54
N LYS A 60 -24.00 -3.02 -2.83
CA LYS A 60 -24.29 -1.77 -2.12
C LYS A 60 -24.52 -2.03 -0.63
N ASN A 61 -25.33 -3.03 -0.29
CA ASN A 61 -25.62 -3.40 1.09
C ASN A 61 -24.37 -3.87 1.83
N TYR A 62 -23.53 -4.66 1.16
CA TYR A 62 -22.25 -5.10 1.70
C TYR A 62 -21.35 -3.91 2.08
N ILE A 63 -21.15 -2.99 1.13
CA ILE A 63 -20.33 -1.78 1.37
C ILE A 63 -20.96 -0.89 2.43
N PHE A 64 -22.28 -0.69 2.41
CA PHE A 64 -22.96 0.18 3.38
C PHE A 64 -22.91 -0.35 4.81
N SER A 65 -22.79 -1.66 4.98
CA SER A 65 -22.75 -2.32 6.28
C SER A 65 -21.33 -2.47 6.83
N ASN A 66 -20.34 -2.68 5.95
CA ASN A 66 -18.99 -3.09 6.36
C ASN A 66 -17.90 -2.05 6.08
N TYR A 67 -18.07 -1.15 5.12
CA TYR A 67 -17.01 -0.22 4.71
C TYR A 67 -16.97 1.03 5.61
N PRO A 68 -15.78 1.47 6.05
CA PRO A 68 -15.63 2.73 6.77
C PRO A 68 -15.77 3.93 5.80
N PHE A 69 -16.83 4.72 5.95
CA PHE A 69 -17.01 5.94 5.14
C PHE A 69 -16.16 7.12 5.67
N PRO A 70 -15.73 8.04 4.78
CA PRO A 70 -16.06 8.13 3.35
C PRO A 70 -15.26 7.18 2.45
N ILE A 71 -15.80 6.86 1.26
CA ILE A 71 -15.07 6.10 0.24
C ILE A 71 -14.11 7.05 -0.48
N GLN A 72 -12.82 6.72 -0.45
CA GLN A 72 -11.82 7.38 -1.29
C GLN A 72 -11.67 6.61 -2.62
N LEU A 73 -12.15 7.20 -3.71
CA LEU A 73 -12.25 6.57 -5.02
C LEU A 73 -11.17 7.13 -5.97
N TYR A 74 -10.15 6.33 -6.25
CA TYR A 74 -9.03 6.67 -7.12
C TYR A 74 -9.39 6.46 -8.59
N LYS A 75 -9.33 7.52 -9.40
CA LYS A 75 -9.77 7.48 -10.82
C LYS A 75 -8.87 6.61 -11.69
N THR A 76 -7.57 6.64 -11.43
CA THR A 76 -6.58 5.93 -12.22
C THR A 76 -5.50 5.37 -11.31
N ILE A 77 -5.17 4.09 -11.53
CA ILE A 77 -4.05 3.44 -10.87
C ILE A 77 -3.15 2.76 -11.90
N LYS A 78 -1.87 2.60 -11.56
CA LYS A 78 -0.93 1.71 -12.26
C LYS A 78 -0.49 0.62 -11.30
N THR A 79 -0.77 -0.63 -11.65
CA THR A 79 -0.24 -1.79 -10.92
C THR A 79 1.16 -2.10 -11.43
N ILE A 80 2.09 -2.45 -10.53
CA ILE A 80 3.41 -3.01 -10.87
C ILE A 80 3.73 -4.21 -9.97
N ASN A 81 4.52 -5.15 -10.50
CA ASN A 81 5.05 -6.29 -9.74
C ASN A 81 6.55 -6.10 -9.51
N VAL A 82 6.99 -6.03 -8.26
CA VAL A 82 8.38 -5.86 -7.85
C VAL A 82 8.95 -7.22 -7.42
N GLY A 83 9.68 -7.86 -8.33
CA GLY A 83 10.07 -9.26 -8.15
C GLY A 83 8.82 -10.17 -8.09
N ASP A 84 8.97 -11.32 -7.45
CA ASP A 84 7.93 -12.37 -7.48
C ASP A 84 6.83 -12.18 -6.42
N ASN A 85 7.09 -11.38 -5.37
CA ASN A 85 6.30 -11.42 -4.14
C ASN A 85 5.64 -10.09 -3.76
N LEU A 86 5.83 -9.01 -4.53
CA LEU A 86 5.32 -7.69 -4.16
C LEU A 86 4.57 -7.05 -5.33
N THR A 87 3.25 -6.96 -5.21
CA THR A 87 2.41 -6.19 -6.13
C THR A 87 1.97 -4.89 -5.49
N LEU A 88 2.16 -3.78 -6.20
CA LEU A 88 1.84 -2.44 -5.74
C LEU A 88 0.94 -1.73 -6.73
N ASP A 89 0.10 -0.85 -6.20
CA ASP A 89 -0.71 0.06 -6.99
C ASP A 89 -0.26 1.50 -6.73
N PHE A 90 -0.09 2.27 -7.80
CA PHE A 90 0.28 3.67 -7.75
C PHE A 90 -0.90 4.52 -8.21
N ALA A 91 -1.18 5.61 -7.51
CA ALA A 91 -2.12 6.65 -7.91
C ALA A 91 -1.44 8.01 -7.88
N ILE A 92 -2.00 8.98 -8.60
CA ILE A 92 -1.54 10.36 -8.53
C ILE A 92 -2.10 10.98 -7.24
N GLU A 93 -1.25 11.66 -6.47
CA GLU A 93 -1.66 12.46 -5.30
C GLU A 93 -2.82 13.40 -5.67
N GLY A 94 -3.89 13.38 -4.88
CA GLY A 94 -5.08 14.20 -5.12
C GLY A 94 -5.99 13.74 -6.27
N ASN A 95 -5.67 12.63 -6.97
CA ASN A 95 -6.52 12.08 -8.03
C ASN A 95 -7.57 11.08 -7.49
N SER A 96 -8.19 11.43 -6.36
CA SER A 96 -9.29 10.68 -5.77
C SER A 96 -10.47 11.60 -5.49
N ASP A 97 -11.68 11.07 -5.66
CA ASP A 97 -12.89 11.70 -5.14
C ASP A 97 -13.21 11.07 -3.78
N THR A 98 -13.59 11.89 -2.81
CA THR A 98 -14.10 11.43 -1.52
C THR A 98 -15.61 11.47 -1.57
N VAL A 99 -16.28 10.35 -1.26
CA VAL A 99 -17.74 10.22 -1.34
C VAL A 99 -18.28 9.71 -0.02
N ASN A 100 -19.20 10.46 0.59
CA ASN A 100 -19.88 10.07 1.82
C ASN A 100 -21.00 9.07 1.56
N LYS A 101 -21.46 8.40 2.62
CA LYS A 101 -22.46 7.34 2.53
C LYS A 101 -23.80 7.83 1.98
N ASP A 102 -24.22 9.01 2.43
CA ASP A 102 -25.48 9.67 2.11
C ASP A 102 -25.56 10.20 0.68
N GLU A 103 -24.42 10.51 0.06
CA GLU A 103 -24.34 10.93 -1.34
C GLU A 103 -24.59 9.78 -2.34
N ILE A 104 -24.51 8.51 -1.90
CA ILE A 104 -24.50 7.35 -2.81
C ILE A 104 -25.91 6.78 -3.03
N VAL A 105 -26.40 6.94 -4.26
CA VAL A 105 -27.65 6.34 -4.72
C VAL A 105 -27.46 4.86 -5.07
N SER A 106 -26.38 4.50 -5.77
CA SER A 106 -26.08 3.10 -6.11
C SER A 106 -24.59 2.85 -6.30
N ILE A 107 -24.14 1.62 -6.00
CA ILE A 107 -22.77 1.15 -6.24
C ILE A 107 -22.83 -0.08 -7.15
N ASN A 108 -22.23 0.03 -8.33
CA ASN A 108 -22.11 -1.07 -9.29
C ASN A 108 -20.67 -1.59 -9.28
N LEU A 109 -20.48 -2.83 -8.82
CA LEU A 109 -19.19 -3.51 -8.85
C LEU A 109 -18.80 -3.84 -10.29
N ILE A 110 -17.59 -3.45 -10.69
CA ILE A 110 -17.00 -3.81 -11.99
C ILE A 110 -16.05 -4.99 -11.81
N SER A 111 -15.18 -4.93 -10.79
CA SER A 111 -14.23 -6.01 -10.51
C SER A 111 -13.77 -5.99 -9.06
N GLU A 112 -13.50 -7.17 -8.52
CA GLU A 112 -12.85 -7.38 -7.22
C GLU A 112 -11.47 -8.02 -7.45
N LEU A 113 -10.49 -7.62 -6.64
CA LEU A 113 -9.21 -8.29 -6.51
C LEU A 113 -8.90 -8.46 -5.03
N GLU A 114 -8.74 -9.70 -4.57
CA GLU A 114 -8.17 -10.00 -3.25
C GLU A 114 -6.67 -9.71 -3.25
N THR A 115 -6.20 -9.15 -2.15
CA THR A 115 -4.84 -8.63 -1.99
C THR A 115 -4.32 -8.95 -0.59
N VAL A 116 -3.01 -8.87 -0.43
CA VAL A 116 -2.39 -8.98 0.89
C VAL A 116 -2.63 -7.68 1.67
N VAL A 117 -3.02 -7.79 2.95
CA VAL A 117 -3.10 -6.64 3.85
C VAL A 117 -1.76 -5.94 3.89
N GLY A 118 -1.79 -4.62 3.74
CA GLY A 118 -0.59 -3.82 3.80
C GLY A 118 -0.71 -2.61 2.91
N SER A 119 0.43 -1.99 2.69
CA SER A 119 0.49 -0.67 2.10
C SER A 119 0.53 -0.71 0.57
N ARG A 120 -0.43 -1.43 -0.04
CA ARG A 120 -0.46 -1.72 -1.48
C ARG A 120 -0.59 -0.47 -2.34
N LEU A 121 -1.47 0.46 -1.96
CA LEU A 121 -1.66 1.71 -2.68
C LEU A 121 -0.62 2.75 -2.24
N ARG A 122 -0.04 3.43 -3.23
CA ARG A 122 0.87 4.55 -3.06
C ARG A 122 0.44 5.73 -3.90
N GLU A 123 0.19 6.85 -3.23
CA GLU A 123 0.08 8.12 -3.90
C GLU A 123 1.48 8.65 -4.23
N VAL A 124 1.64 9.11 -5.46
CA VAL A 124 2.88 9.69 -5.98
C VAL A 124 2.58 10.95 -6.78
N SER A 125 3.59 11.79 -6.97
CA SER A 125 3.45 12.97 -7.81
C SER A 125 3.12 12.61 -9.27
N GLN A 126 2.54 13.55 -10.01
CA GLN A 126 2.28 13.38 -11.45
C GLN A 126 3.55 12.98 -12.24
N LYS A 127 4.71 13.54 -11.87
CA LYS A 127 5.99 13.22 -12.50
C LYS A 127 6.40 11.77 -12.24
N GLU A 128 6.35 11.31 -10.98
CA GLU A 128 6.60 9.90 -10.63
C GLU A 128 5.63 8.98 -11.37
N PHE A 129 4.33 9.32 -11.37
CA PHE A 129 3.32 8.52 -12.04
C PHE A 129 3.58 8.39 -13.54
N SER A 130 4.10 9.44 -14.20
CA SER A 130 4.38 9.44 -15.64
C SER A 130 5.44 8.43 -16.06
N ILE A 131 6.45 8.17 -15.20
CA ILE A 131 7.53 7.22 -15.49
C ILE A 131 7.17 5.79 -15.12
N ILE A 132 6.28 5.59 -14.15
CA ILE A 132 5.89 4.25 -13.68
C ILE A 132 5.18 3.48 -14.80
N ASN A 133 5.68 2.28 -15.08
CA ASN A 133 5.06 1.27 -15.94
C ASN A 133 5.59 -0.12 -15.56
N GLN A 134 5.01 -1.19 -16.11
CA GLN A 134 5.39 -2.55 -15.74
C GLN A 134 6.84 -2.94 -16.06
N ASN A 135 7.48 -2.26 -17.03
CA ASN A 135 8.78 -2.63 -17.56
C ASN A 135 9.90 -1.79 -16.92
N PHE A 136 10.04 -1.84 -15.59
CA PHE A 136 11.21 -1.27 -14.94
C PHE A 136 12.44 -2.16 -15.15
N VAL A 137 13.61 -1.54 -15.20
CA VAL A 137 14.88 -2.17 -15.56
C VAL A 137 15.48 -2.94 -14.38
N SER A 138 15.45 -2.33 -13.20
CA SER A 138 16.07 -2.90 -12.00
C SER A 138 15.44 -2.34 -10.74
N PHE A 139 15.59 -3.08 -9.64
CA PHE A 139 15.18 -2.63 -8.32
C PHE A 139 16.20 -3.01 -7.24
N GLU A 140 16.25 -2.21 -6.19
CA GLU A 140 16.98 -2.50 -4.95
C GLU A 140 16.09 -2.14 -3.77
N SER A 141 16.36 -2.76 -2.61
CA SER A 141 15.65 -2.44 -1.38
C SER A 141 16.57 -2.46 -0.17
N PHE A 142 16.18 -1.70 0.86
CA PHE A 142 16.84 -1.72 2.16
C PHE A 142 15.84 -1.56 3.29
N TYR A 143 16.08 -2.28 4.37
CA TYR A 143 15.29 -2.28 5.58
C TYR A 143 16.06 -1.57 6.69
N ASN A 144 15.36 -0.79 7.53
CA ASN A 144 15.98 -0.11 8.66
C ASN A 144 15.07 -0.22 9.89
N GLU A 145 15.37 -1.20 10.75
CA GLU A 145 14.65 -1.49 11.99
C GLU A 145 14.59 -0.30 12.95
N LYS A 146 15.60 0.57 12.94
CA LYS A 146 15.66 1.73 13.82
C LYS A 146 14.71 2.84 13.39
N TYR A 147 14.34 2.89 12.11
CA TYR A 147 13.47 3.92 11.56
C TYR A 147 12.01 3.47 11.47
N ALA A 148 11.76 2.24 11.03
CA ALA A 148 10.40 1.77 10.84
C ALA A 148 10.33 0.25 10.94
N ILE A 149 9.63 -0.22 11.97
CA ILE A 149 9.33 -1.64 12.16
C ILE A 149 8.53 -2.13 10.95
N ASN A 150 9.01 -3.20 10.30
CA ASN A 150 8.35 -3.87 9.18
C ASN A 150 8.07 -2.99 7.95
N CYS A 151 8.88 -1.94 7.74
CA CYS A 151 8.83 -1.12 6.54
C CYS A 151 10.16 -1.14 5.78
N THR A 152 10.10 -1.49 4.51
CA THR A 152 11.25 -1.54 3.59
C THR A 152 11.17 -0.39 2.59
N PHE A 153 12.31 0.24 2.32
CA PHE A 153 12.44 1.20 1.22
C PHE A 153 12.83 0.48 -0.07
N TYR A 154 12.20 0.88 -1.16
CA TYR A 154 12.43 0.35 -2.50
C TYR A 154 12.86 1.46 -3.45
N LEU A 155 13.83 1.13 -4.29
CA LEU A 155 14.31 1.94 -5.41
C LEU A 155 14.02 1.17 -6.69
N LEU A 156 13.21 1.72 -7.57
CA LEU A 156 12.91 1.14 -8.88
C LEU A 156 13.41 2.08 -9.97
N SER A 157 14.14 1.55 -10.96
CA SER A 157 14.68 2.32 -12.08
C SER A 157 14.01 1.95 -13.40
N TRP A 158 13.59 2.95 -14.17
CA TRP A 158 13.17 2.83 -15.58
C TRP A 158 14.23 3.35 -16.56
N ALA A 159 15.47 3.53 -16.10
CA ALA A 159 16.61 3.84 -16.95
C ALA A 159 17.72 2.80 -16.79
N ASP A 160 18.33 2.45 -17.91
CA ASP A 160 19.58 1.70 -17.96
C ASP A 160 20.74 2.56 -17.41
N GLY A 161 21.72 1.91 -16.79
CA GLY A 161 22.93 2.57 -16.28
C GLY A 161 22.82 3.20 -14.89
N ASN A 162 21.65 3.17 -14.25
CA ASN A 162 21.53 3.59 -12.85
C ASN A 162 22.19 2.58 -11.89
N ASN A 163 23.16 3.05 -11.10
CA ASN A 163 23.78 2.22 -10.05
C ASN A 163 22.93 2.20 -8.77
N LEU A 164 21.86 1.40 -8.76
CA LEU A 164 20.94 1.32 -7.63
C LEU A 164 21.61 0.82 -6.33
N LYS A 165 22.66 0.00 -6.42
CA LYS A 165 23.40 -0.50 -5.25
C LYS A 165 24.13 0.62 -4.50
N GLU A 166 24.76 1.51 -5.25
CA GLU A 166 25.43 2.68 -4.68
C GLU A 166 24.44 3.65 -4.06
N LEU A 167 23.34 3.95 -4.78
CA LEU A 167 22.26 4.79 -4.27
C LEU A 167 21.62 4.22 -2.99
N LYS A 168 21.37 2.90 -2.97
CA LYS A 168 20.90 2.20 -1.78
C LYS A 168 21.82 2.43 -0.59
N LYS A 169 23.13 2.23 -0.77
CA LYS A 169 24.13 2.42 0.30
C LYS A 169 24.20 3.88 0.76
N GLU A 170 24.17 4.83 -0.16
CA GLU A 170 24.13 6.27 0.14
C GLU A 170 22.92 6.61 1.01
N ILE A 171 21.72 6.21 0.55
CA ILE A 171 20.45 6.53 1.20
C ILE A 171 20.33 5.82 2.54
N SER A 172 20.65 4.52 2.62
CA SER A 172 20.56 3.76 3.88
C SER A 172 21.47 4.36 4.95
N ASN A 173 22.73 4.65 4.61
CA ASN A 173 23.69 5.28 5.53
C ASN A 173 23.20 6.66 5.98
N ARG A 174 22.60 7.44 5.08
CA ARG A 174 22.09 8.76 5.44
C ARG A 174 20.89 8.66 6.38
N VAL A 175 19.97 7.74 6.13
CA VAL A 175 18.82 7.47 7.02
C VAL A 175 19.30 7.04 8.41
N GLU A 176 20.24 6.10 8.49
CA GLU A 176 20.82 5.66 9.77
C GLU A 176 21.47 6.82 10.54
N ASN A 177 22.26 7.64 9.86
CA ASN A 177 22.90 8.79 10.48
C ASN A 177 21.91 9.85 10.98
N ILE A 178 20.81 10.07 10.26
CA ILE A 178 19.75 10.97 10.70
C ILE A 178 19.07 10.39 11.94
N MET A 179 18.75 9.10 11.95
CA MET A 179 18.10 8.44 13.10
C MET A 179 18.97 8.44 14.37
N VAL A 180 20.29 8.36 14.23
CA VAL A 180 21.21 8.48 15.38
C VAL A 180 21.24 9.91 15.95
N LYS A 181 21.02 10.93 15.12
CA LYS A 181 21.26 12.34 15.47
C LYS A 181 19.99 13.18 15.67
N SER A 182 18.85 12.71 15.18
CA SER A 182 17.61 13.48 15.06
C SER A 182 16.39 12.56 15.21
N ASN A 183 15.26 12.93 14.58
CA ASN A 183 13.97 12.25 14.66
C ASN A 183 13.47 11.76 13.28
N GLU A 184 12.36 11.02 13.30
CA GLU A 184 11.69 10.48 12.12
C GLU A 184 11.26 11.56 11.11
N MET A 185 10.84 12.74 11.58
CA MET A 185 10.46 13.86 10.71
C MET A 185 11.63 14.31 9.81
N SER A 186 12.85 14.28 10.34
CA SER A 186 14.05 14.61 9.56
C SER A 186 14.33 13.58 8.46
N VAL A 187 14.02 12.30 8.72
CA VAL A 187 14.11 11.24 7.71
C VAL A 187 13.04 11.44 6.64
N LEU A 188 11.80 11.73 7.03
CA LEU A 188 10.70 12.01 6.08
C LEU A 188 11.07 13.16 5.14
N ASN A 189 11.57 14.28 5.67
CA ASN A 189 12.02 15.42 4.86
C ASN A 189 13.15 15.04 3.89
N TYR A 190 14.12 14.25 4.35
CA TYR A 190 15.19 13.75 3.48
C TYR A 190 14.66 12.86 2.36
N ILE A 191 13.79 11.90 2.69
CA ILE A 191 13.20 10.97 1.70
C ILE A 191 12.35 11.73 0.69
N THR A 192 11.51 12.68 1.11
CA THR A 192 10.70 13.50 0.21
C THR A 192 11.59 14.28 -0.77
N LYS A 193 12.67 14.92 -0.28
CA LYS A 193 13.63 15.60 -1.15
C LYS A 193 14.30 14.63 -2.14
N LYS A 194 14.75 13.48 -1.64
CA LYS A 194 15.43 12.48 -2.46
C LYS A 194 14.52 11.89 -3.53
N ARG A 195 13.23 11.71 -3.25
CA ARG A 195 12.22 11.31 -4.26
C ARG A 195 12.21 12.28 -5.44
N THR A 196 12.11 13.59 -5.17
CA THR A 196 12.13 14.61 -6.23
C THR A 196 13.41 14.56 -7.07
N GLU A 197 14.58 14.40 -6.44
CA GLU A 197 15.87 14.31 -7.16
C GLU A 197 15.98 13.05 -8.04
N LEU A 198 15.44 11.92 -7.56
CA LEU A 198 15.56 10.62 -8.22
C LEU A 198 14.63 10.48 -9.42
N VAL A 199 13.50 11.17 -9.44
CA VAL A 199 12.54 11.14 -10.55
C VAL A 199 13.15 11.62 -11.85
N GLU A 200 14.01 12.65 -11.80
CA GLU A 200 14.73 13.15 -12.98
C GLU A 200 15.72 12.12 -13.54
N LYS A 201 16.12 11.13 -12.73
CA LYS A 201 16.93 9.96 -13.13
C LYS A 201 16.07 8.74 -13.49
N LYS A 202 14.76 8.92 -13.64
CA LYS A 202 13.76 7.85 -13.83
C LYS A 202 13.77 6.79 -12.72
N ILE A 203 14.04 7.21 -11.47
CA ILE A 203 14.02 6.34 -10.30
C ILE A 203 12.85 6.75 -9.39
N VAL A 204 12.07 5.77 -8.94
CA VAL A 204 11.04 5.95 -7.92
C VAL A 204 11.55 5.36 -6.61
N LEU A 205 11.55 6.19 -5.56
CA LEU A 205 11.84 5.78 -4.19
C LEU A 205 10.53 5.75 -3.39
N PHE A 206 10.17 4.61 -2.82
CA PHE A 206 9.00 4.51 -1.95
C PHE A 206 9.26 3.62 -0.74
N LYS A 207 8.45 3.81 0.30
CA LYS A 207 8.42 2.94 1.48
C LYS A 207 7.24 1.98 1.34
N TYR A 208 7.44 0.70 1.66
CA TYR A 208 6.38 -0.29 1.77
C TYR A 208 6.38 -0.86 3.19
N CYS A 209 5.22 -0.90 3.83
CA CYS A 209 5.05 -1.48 5.16
C CYS A 209 4.09 -2.66 5.07
N GLY A 210 4.54 -3.82 5.56
CA GLY A 210 3.75 -5.04 5.62
C GLY A 210 3.03 -5.22 6.96
N PRO A 211 2.18 -6.25 7.07
CA PRO A 211 1.62 -6.71 8.33
C PRO A 211 2.71 -7.44 9.14
N LEU A 212 2.70 -7.24 10.46
CA LEU A 212 3.68 -7.78 11.42
C LEU A 212 3.46 -9.26 11.75
#